data_AF-A0A8I1SRI8-F1
#
_entry.id   AF-A0A8I1SRI8-F1
#
_cell.length_a   1.000
_cell.length_b   1.000
_cell.length_c   1.000
_cell.angle_alpha   90.00
_cell.angle_beta   90.00
_cell.angle_gamma   90.00
#
_symmetry.space_group_name_H-M   'P 1'
#
loop_
_entity.id
_entity.type
_entity.pdbx_description
1 polymer ?
#
loop_
_entity_poly.entity_id
_entity_poly.type
_entity_poly.pdbx_seq_one_letter_code
_entity_poly.pdbx_strand_id
1 'polypeptide(L)'
;MAPYAYVAVNDSGKCFASVVPPLAKGPDWHIILRKPYIALNQCQEDGSFKELWRIENAYSFGVYLTWDAEFLVAIGPWNTGDKPSKEDVALSFYRDGKLVREFSTAELIDDPKKVSVSVSHYDWRDNSDAQYPRIEGHLFEIKTTEGRVVAFGMSDSGITINKDYSP
;
A
#
# COMPACT_ATOMS: atom_id res chain seq x y z
N MET A 1 15.20 3.58 3.67
CA MET A 1 15.38 3.21 2.24
C MET A 1 15.05 4.43 1.37
N ALA A 2 15.75 4.65 0.26
CA ALA A 2 15.46 5.78 -0.63
C ALA A 2 14.24 5.47 -1.51
N PRO A 3 13.32 6.42 -1.77
CA PRO A 3 12.21 6.24 -2.71
C PRO A 3 12.69 5.88 -4.12
N TYR A 4 11.99 4.98 -4.78
CA TYR A 4 12.25 4.57 -6.17
C TYR A 4 10.93 4.36 -6.91
N ALA A 5 11.00 4.43 -8.25
CA ALA A 5 9.87 4.15 -9.12
C ALA A 5 9.73 2.65 -9.33
N TYR A 6 8.49 2.16 -9.34
CA TYR A 6 8.19 0.76 -9.64
C TYR A 6 6.77 0.62 -10.20
N VAL A 7 6.47 -0.57 -10.70
CA VAL A 7 5.14 -0.95 -11.14
C VAL A 7 4.62 -2.10 -10.28
N ALA A 8 3.34 -2.05 -9.93
CA ALA A 8 2.61 -3.18 -9.33
C ALA A 8 1.53 -3.62 -10.29
N VAL A 9 1.53 -4.90 -10.67
CA VAL A 9 0.57 -5.46 -11.64
C VAL A 9 -0.52 -6.19 -10.86
N ASN A 10 -1.77 -6.11 -11.32
CA ASN A 10 -2.85 -6.89 -10.73
C ASN A 10 -2.84 -8.35 -11.22
N ASP A 11 -3.62 -9.22 -10.57
CA ASP A 11 -3.63 -10.66 -10.88
C ASP A 11 -4.08 -10.98 -12.32
N SER A 12 -4.85 -10.08 -12.94
CA SER A 12 -5.30 -10.24 -14.33
C SER A 12 -4.18 -10.00 -15.36
N GLY A 13 -3.10 -9.32 -14.97
CA GLY A 13 -2.04 -8.84 -15.86
C GLY A 13 -2.44 -7.68 -16.78
N LYS A 14 -3.70 -7.23 -16.75
CA LYS A 14 -4.21 -6.19 -17.68
C LYS A 14 -4.04 -4.77 -17.15
N CYS A 15 -3.93 -4.60 -15.84
CA CYS A 15 -3.79 -3.31 -15.20
C CYS A 15 -2.56 -3.26 -14.29
N PHE A 16 -1.95 -2.09 -14.18
CA PHE A 16 -0.79 -1.87 -13.32
C PHE A 16 -0.76 -0.45 -12.76
N ALA A 17 -0.27 -0.32 -11.52
CA ALA A 17 -0.01 0.95 -10.87
C ALA A 17 1.44 1.36 -11.10
N SER A 18 1.63 2.51 -11.72
CA SER A 18 2.92 3.20 -11.82
C SER A 18 3.11 4.06 -10.58
N VAL A 19 4.07 3.72 -9.72
CA VAL A 19 4.39 4.48 -8.51
C VAL A 19 5.59 5.36 -8.76
N VAL A 20 5.39 6.68 -8.71
CA VAL A 20 6.40 7.67 -9.04
C VAL A 20 6.85 8.40 -7.78
N PRO A 21 8.13 8.29 -7.38
CA PRO A 21 8.65 8.89 -6.16
C PRO A 21 8.84 10.41 -6.29
N PRO A 22 8.91 11.12 -5.15
CA PRO A 22 9.15 12.57 -5.13
C PRO A 22 10.58 12.93 -5.56
N LEU A 23 11.48 11.95 -5.56
CA LEU A 23 12.90 12.09 -5.84
C LEU A 23 13.27 11.19 -7.03
N ALA A 24 13.97 11.75 -8.00
CA ALA A 24 14.64 10.98 -9.05
C ALA A 24 16.12 11.39 -9.12
N LYS A 25 17.00 10.41 -9.34
CA LYS A 25 18.40 10.69 -9.68
C LYS A 25 18.48 10.95 -11.19
N GLY A 26 18.94 12.13 -11.57
CA GLY A 26 19.26 12.47 -12.96
C GLY A 26 20.56 11.78 -13.44
N PRO A 27 20.89 11.91 -14.73
CA PRO A 27 22.09 11.32 -15.33
C PRO A 27 23.39 11.73 -14.64
N ASP A 28 23.45 12.97 -14.15
CA ASP A 28 24.63 13.56 -13.52
C ASP A 28 24.55 13.57 -11.98
N TRP A 29 23.79 12.63 -11.39
CA TRP A 29 23.58 12.51 -9.94
C TRP A 29 22.86 13.70 -9.27
N HIS A 30 22.36 14.67 -10.05
CA HIS A 30 21.48 15.71 -9.54
C HIS A 30 20.12 15.14 -9.11
N ILE A 31 19.61 15.64 -7.99
CA ILE A 31 18.30 15.27 -7.46
C ILE A 31 17.24 16.10 -8.18
N ILE A 32 16.34 15.42 -8.87
CA ILE A 32 15.13 16.03 -9.45
C ILE A 32 14.01 15.86 -8.43
N LEU A 33 13.51 16.98 -7.93
CA LEU A 33 12.30 17.04 -7.11
C LEU A 33 11.08 17.07 -8.04
N ARG A 34 10.12 16.19 -7.78
CA ARG A 34 8.81 16.17 -8.45
C ARG A 34 7.71 15.84 -7.45
N LYS A 35 6.47 16.17 -7.81
CA LYS A 35 5.32 15.70 -7.04
C LYS A 35 5.20 14.18 -7.22
N PRO A 36 5.16 13.39 -6.14
CA PRO A 36 4.94 11.96 -6.27
C PRO A 36 3.49 11.69 -6.68
N TYR A 37 3.27 10.59 -7.39
CA TYR A 37 1.94 10.14 -7.72
C TYR A 37 1.90 8.64 -7.92
N ILE A 38 0.70 8.08 -7.85
CA ILE A 38 0.40 6.71 -8.23
C ILE A 38 -0.63 6.77 -9.36
N ALA A 39 -0.28 6.28 -10.54
CA ALA A 39 -1.18 6.26 -11.69
C ALA A 39 -1.55 4.81 -12.04
N LEU A 40 -2.84 4.51 -12.12
CA LEU A 40 -3.32 3.22 -12.58
C LEU A 40 -3.49 3.25 -14.09
N ASN A 41 -2.94 2.24 -14.75
CA ASN A 41 -2.92 2.12 -16.20
C ASN A 41 -3.47 0.77 -16.62
N GLN A 42 -4.11 0.74 -17.80
CA GLN A 42 -4.57 -0.46 -18.46
C GLN A 42 -3.80 -0.67 -19.76
N CYS A 43 -3.27 -1.88 -19.95
CA CYS A 43 -2.70 -2.31 -21.22
C CYS A 43 -3.80 -2.54 -22.25
N GLN A 44 -3.71 -1.85 -23.38
CA GLN A 44 -4.63 -1.96 -24.51
C GLN A 44 -4.17 -3.07 -25.47
N GLU A 45 -5.05 -3.51 -26.38
CA GLU A 45 -4.75 -4.58 -27.34
C GLU A 45 -3.61 -4.22 -28.31
N ASP A 46 -3.42 -2.93 -28.60
CA ASP A 46 -2.34 -2.42 -29.45
C ASP A 46 -1.00 -2.24 -28.70
N GLY A 47 -0.95 -2.65 -27.42
CA GLY A 47 0.22 -2.50 -26.55
C GLY A 47 0.41 -1.10 -25.98
N SER A 48 -0.50 -0.16 -26.28
CA SER A 48 -0.51 1.16 -25.63
C SER A 48 -1.04 1.07 -24.19
N PHE A 49 -0.79 2.12 -23.41
CA PHE A 49 -1.27 2.22 -22.04
C PHE A 49 -2.28 3.36 -21.92
N LYS A 50 -3.44 3.07 -21.32
CA LYS A 50 -4.45 4.05 -20.97
C LYS A 50 -4.44 4.28 -19.47
N GLU A 51 -4.21 5.52 -19.04
CA GLU A 51 -4.41 5.89 -17.64
C GLU A 51 -5.92 5.81 -17.31
N LEU A 52 -6.25 5.06 -16.26
CA LEU A 52 -7.62 4.93 -15.76
C LEU A 52 -7.91 6.05 -14.76
N TRP A 53 -7.01 6.23 -13.80
CA TRP A 53 -7.07 7.29 -12.78
C TRP A 53 -5.71 7.44 -12.09
N ARG A 54 -5.58 8.49 -11.28
CA ARG A 54 -4.34 8.85 -10.58
C ARG A 54 -4.60 9.42 -9.19
N ILE A 55 -3.68 9.12 -8.27
CA ILE A 55 -3.60 9.71 -6.94
C ILE A 55 -2.40 10.67 -6.91
N GLU A 56 -2.69 11.97 -6.79
CA GLU A 56 -1.67 13.02 -6.72
C GLU A 56 -1.08 13.15 -5.30
N ASN A 57 0.19 13.55 -5.22
CA ASN A 57 0.95 13.68 -3.97
C ASN A 57 1.00 12.38 -3.13
N ALA A 58 0.97 11.22 -3.79
CA ALA A 58 0.99 9.92 -3.13
C ALA A 58 2.23 9.11 -3.51
N TYR A 59 2.84 8.47 -2.52
CA TYR A 59 3.91 7.50 -2.68
C TYR A 59 3.79 6.41 -1.61
N SER A 60 4.02 5.17 -2.00
CA SER A 60 4.14 4.05 -1.07
C SER A 60 5.21 3.09 -1.57
N PHE A 61 5.90 2.42 -0.64
CA PHE A 61 6.85 1.36 -0.97
C PHE A 61 6.17 0.03 -1.34
N GLY A 62 4.85 -0.10 -1.12
CA GLY A 62 4.10 -1.25 -1.57
C GLY A 62 2.65 -0.88 -1.86
N VAL A 63 2.19 -1.19 -3.08
CA VAL A 63 0.79 -1.04 -3.47
C VAL A 63 0.23 -2.35 -3.98
N TYR A 64 -1.05 -2.57 -3.76
CA TYR A 64 -1.78 -3.78 -4.15
C TYR A 64 -3.04 -3.36 -4.90
N LEU A 65 -3.37 -4.09 -5.97
CA LEU A 65 -4.47 -3.78 -6.87
C LEU A 65 -5.46 -4.91 -6.93
N THR A 66 -6.75 -4.58 -6.92
CA THR A 66 -7.78 -5.57 -7.24
C THR A 66 -7.73 -5.97 -8.71
N TRP A 67 -8.24 -7.15 -9.02
CA TRP A 67 -8.23 -7.74 -10.36
C TRP A 67 -8.98 -6.90 -11.41
N ASP A 68 -9.99 -6.13 -10.99
CA ASP A 68 -10.77 -5.20 -11.81
C ASP A 68 -10.20 -3.78 -11.80
N ALA A 69 -9.14 -3.55 -11.02
CA ALA A 69 -8.44 -2.29 -10.91
C ALA A 69 -9.32 -1.14 -10.36
N GLU A 70 -10.40 -1.49 -9.66
CA GLU A 70 -11.29 -0.55 -9.00
C GLU A 70 -10.66 0.01 -7.71
N PHE A 71 -10.00 -0.86 -6.94
CA PHE A 71 -9.37 -0.50 -5.68
C PHE A 71 -7.84 -0.61 -5.73
N LEU A 72 -7.20 0.26 -4.97
CA LEU A 72 -5.78 0.21 -4.66
C LEU A 72 -5.56 0.33 -3.17
N VAL A 73 -4.74 -0.55 -2.62
CA VAL A 73 -4.25 -0.46 -1.25
C VAL A 73 -2.81 -0.01 -1.27
N ALA A 74 -2.51 1.10 -0.61
CA ALA A 74 -1.16 1.58 -0.39
C ALA A 74 -0.73 1.27 1.04
N ILE A 75 0.42 0.62 1.20
CA ILE A 75 1.05 0.49 2.52
C ILE A 75 1.52 1.87 2.96
N GLY A 76 1.32 2.19 4.24
CA GLY A 76 1.79 3.44 4.83
C GLY A 76 3.30 3.64 4.66
N PRO A 77 3.79 4.86 4.94
CA PRO A 77 5.21 5.14 4.93
C PRO A 77 5.95 4.31 6.00
N TRP A 78 7.27 4.42 6.00
CA TRP A 78 8.04 3.85 7.10
C TRP A 78 7.74 4.64 8.38
N ASN A 79 7.10 4.01 9.34
CA ASN A 79 6.74 4.64 10.61
C ASN A 79 7.99 4.82 11.48
N THR A 80 8.10 5.99 12.10
CA THR A 80 9.24 6.35 12.94
C THR A 80 8.91 6.15 14.42
N GLY A 81 9.94 6.05 15.25
CA GLY A 81 9.77 5.83 16.69
C GLY A 81 9.74 4.34 17.06
N ASP A 82 9.08 4.02 18.17
CA ASP A 82 9.19 2.74 18.86
C ASP A 82 7.85 2.08 19.22
N LYS A 83 6.72 2.66 18.79
CA LYS A 83 5.38 2.14 19.12
C LYS A 83 4.33 2.55 18.08
N PRO A 84 3.25 1.77 17.93
CA PRO A 84 2.09 2.16 17.14
C PRO A 84 1.51 3.52 17.56
N SER A 85 1.06 4.30 16.57
CA SER A 85 0.45 5.61 16.78
C SER A 85 -0.83 5.80 15.96
N LYS A 86 -1.65 6.79 16.32
CA LYS A 86 -2.84 7.19 15.55
C LYS A 86 -2.49 8.04 14.33
N GLU A 87 -1.32 8.67 14.40
CA GLU A 87 -0.76 9.56 13.40
C GLU A 87 0.07 8.79 12.35
N ASP A 88 0.44 7.55 12.67
CA ASP A 88 1.21 6.67 11.80
C ASP A 88 0.27 5.87 10.91
N VAL A 89 0.13 6.31 9.65
CA VAL A 89 -0.67 5.60 8.65
C VAL A 89 -0.06 4.23 8.38
N ALA A 90 -0.86 3.17 8.49
CA ALA A 90 -0.48 1.79 8.18
C ALA A 90 -0.95 1.39 6.78
N LEU A 91 -2.19 1.74 6.42
CA LEU A 91 -2.81 1.41 5.14
C LEU A 91 -3.68 2.57 4.67
N SER A 92 -3.64 2.86 3.37
CA SER A 92 -4.58 3.77 2.70
C SER A 92 -5.27 3.02 1.56
N PHE A 93 -6.60 3.04 1.57
CA PHE A 93 -7.46 2.41 0.56
C PHE A 93 -8.01 3.47 -0.38
N TYR A 94 -7.87 3.25 -1.68
CA TYR A 94 -8.35 4.14 -2.72
C TYR A 94 -9.33 3.41 -3.63
N ARG A 95 -10.29 4.14 -4.16
CA ARG A 95 -11.23 3.72 -5.20
C ARG A 95 -11.31 4.82 -6.24
N ASP A 96 -11.12 4.47 -7.51
CA ASP A 96 -11.13 5.43 -8.63
C ASP A 96 -10.24 6.67 -8.38
N GLY A 97 -9.04 6.43 -7.81
CA GLY A 97 -8.07 7.48 -7.46
C GLY A 97 -8.44 8.36 -6.26
N LYS A 98 -9.53 8.05 -5.53
CA LYS A 98 -9.97 8.80 -4.34
C LYS A 98 -9.75 7.99 -3.08
N LEU A 99 -9.34 8.66 -2.01
CA LEU A 99 -9.18 8.03 -0.70
C LEU A 99 -10.54 7.61 -0.15
N VAL A 100 -10.68 6.34 0.19
CA VAL A 100 -11.87 5.74 0.81
C VAL A 100 -11.69 5.66 2.32
N ARG A 101 -10.55 5.13 2.78
CA ARG A 101 -10.26 4.93 4.19
C ARG A 101 -8.76 4.83 4.45
N GLU A 102 -8.32 5.32 5.59
CA GLU A 102 -7.00 5.06 6.14
C GLU A 102 -7.13 4.31 7.46
N PHE A 103 -6.12 3.49 7.76
CA PHE A 103 -5.97 2.83 9.05
C PHE A 103 -4.61 3.18 9.61
N SER A 104 -4.56 3.57 10.88
CA SER A 104 -3.30 3.81 11.58
C SER A 104 -2.70 2.52 12.13
N THR A 105 -1.41 2.53 12.49
CA THR A 105 -0.78 1.37 13.15
C THR A 105 -1.43 1.04 14.49
N ALA A 106 -1.84 2.05 15.26
CA ALA A 106 -2.58 1.85 16.51
C ALA A 106 -3.98 1.25 16.31
N GLU A 107 -4.57 1.34 15.11
CA GLU A 107 -5.82 0.63 14.80
C GLU A 107 -5.58 -0.84 14.46
N LEU A 108 -4.38 -1.21 14.01
CA LEU A 108 -4.05 -2.57 13.56
C LEU A 108 -3.28 -3.40 14.58
N ILE A 109 -2.70 -2.78 15.60
CA ILE A 109 -1.93 -3.44 16.66
C ILE A 109 -2.65 -3.33 17.99
N ASP A 110 -2.91 -4.46 18.64
CA ASP A 110 -3.62 -4.50 19.91
C ASP A 110 -2.66 -4.37 21.11
N ASP A 111 -1.49 -5.02 21.04
CA ASP A 111 -0.41 -4.91 22.02
C ASP A 111 0.78 -4.13 21.43
N PRO A 112 0.94 -2.84 21.79
CA PRO A 112 2.05 -2.00 21.35
C PRO A 112 3.44 -2.58 21.64
N LYS A 113 3.59 -3.54 22.56
CA LYS A 113 4.88 -4.15 22.89
C LYS A 113 5.32 -5.24 21.91
N LYS A 114 4.44 -5.66 21.01
CA LYS A 114 4.70 -6.72 20.03
C LYS A 114 5.18 -6.20 18.67
N VAL A 115 5.41 -4.90 18.51
CA VAL A 115 6.09 -4.38 17.33
C VAL A 115 7.58 -4.68 17.39
N SER A 116 8.20 -4.89 16.22
CA SER A 116 9.65 -5.03 16.14
C SER A 116 10.28 -3.64 16.03
N VAL A 117 11.09 -3.25 17.02
CA VAL A 117 11.68 -1.91 17.09
C VAL A 117 13.14 -1.96 16.64
N SER A 118 13.50 -1.00 15.78
CA SER A 118 14.88 -0.66 15.42
C SER A 118 15.26 0.70 16.01
N VAL A 119 16.48 1.16 15.77
CA VAL A 119 17.00 2.42 16.34
C VAL A 119 16.14 3.66 16.01
N SER A 120 15.39 3.66 14.90
CA SER A 120 14.61 4.83 14.47
C SER A 120 13.22 4.52 13.90
N HIS A 121 12.86 3.25 13.77
CA HIS A 121 11.62 2.79 13.15
C HIS A 121 11.10 1.56 13.86
N TYR A 122 9.82 1.28 13.68
CA TYR A 122 9.23 0.02 14.10
C TYR A 122 8.45 -0.63 12.95
N ASP A 123 8.40 -1.97 12.97
CA ASP A 123 7.57 -2.77 12.09
C ASP A 123 6.32 -3.23 12.83
N TRP A 124 5.15 -2.96 12.25
CA TRP A 124 3.84 -3.42 12.72
C TRP A 124 3.31 -4.62 11.92
N ARG A 125 3.87 -4.85 10.73
CA ARG A 125 3.56 -5.99 9.85
C ARG A 125 4.63 -7.07 10.00
N ASP A 126 4.22 -8.33 9.98
CA ASP A 126 5.14 -9.46 9.87
C ASP A 126 5.71 -9.51 8.45
N ASN A 127 6.89 -8.91 8.27
CA ASN A 127 7.61 -8.88 6.99
C ASN A 127 8.34 -10.20 6.69
N SER A 128 8.32 -11.18 7.59
CA SER A 128 8.97 -12.48 7.41
C SER A 128 8.08 -13.52 6.74
N ASP A 129 6.77 -13.31 6.76
CA ASP A 129 5.79 -14.21 6.16
C ASP A 129 5.53 -13.84 4.70
N ALA A 130 6.11 -14.61 3.78
CA ALA A 130 6.00 -14.37 2.34
C ALA A 130 4.56 -14.53 1.78
N GLN A 131 3.62 -15.06 2.55
CA GLN A 131 2.21 -15.12 2.15
C GLN A 131 1.51 -13.76 2.24
N TYR A 132 2.05 -12.81 3.03
CA TYR A 132 1.42 -11.51 3.30
C TYR A 132 2.33 -10.33 2.93
N PRO A 133 1.77 -9.16 2.56
CA PRO A 133 0.35 -8.95 2.24
C PRO A 133 -0.08 -9.70 0.99
N ARG A 134 -1.36 -10.05 0.92
CA ARG A 134 -1.97 -10.58 -0.29
C ARG A 134 -3.30 -9.88 -0.57
N ILE A 135 -3.65 -9.86 -1.85
CA ILE A 135 -4.93 -9.36 -2.34
C ILE A 135 -5.53 -10.45 -3.21
N GLU A 136 -6.81 -10.74 -3.03
CA GLU A 136 -7.55 -11.71 -3.85
C GLU A 136 -8.98 -11.19 -4.02
N GLY A 137 -9.42 -11.01 -5.27
CA GLY A 137 -10.72 -10.41 -5.52
C GLY A 137 -10.79 -8.98 -4.94
N HIS A 138 -11.72 -8.77 -4.01
CA HIS A 138 -11.89 -7.55 -3.22
C HIS A 138 -11.52 -7.74 -1.74
N LEU A 139 -10.70 -8.74 -1.44
CA LEU A 139 -10.18 -9.03 -0.10
C LEU A 139 -8.69 -8.69 -0.05
N PHE A 140 -8.29 -7.84 0.89
CA PHE A 140 -6.88 -7.56 1.18
C PHE A 140 -6.54 -8.06 2.58
N GLU A 141 -5.39 -8.70 2.74
CA GLU A 141 -4.98 -9.28 4.01
C GLU A 141 -3.54 -8.92 4.36
N ILE A 142 -3.32 -8.67 5.65
CA ILE A 142 -2.00 -8.47 6.23
C ILE A 142 -1.86 -9.33 7.47
N LYS A 143 -0.62 -9.72 7.78
CA LYS A 143 -0.27 -10.32 9.05
C LYS A 143 0.49 -9.31 9.90
N THR A 144 0.04 -9.07 11.12
CA THR A 144 0.72 -8.17 12.05
C THR A 144 1.88 -8.87 12.74
N THR A 145 2.79 -8.12 13.35
CA THR A 145 3.87 -8.70 14.18
C THR A 145 3.35 -9.46 15.41
N GLU A 146 2.06 -9.34 15.73
CA GLU A 146 1.40 -10.11 16.79
C GLU A 146 1.01 -11.52 16.34
N GLY A 147 1.26 -11.87 15.07
CA GLY A 147 0.84 -13.13 14.47
C GLY A 147 -0.63 -13.16 14.01
N ARG A 148 -1.33 -12.02 14.08
CA ARG A 148 -2.74 -11.89 13.71
C ARG A 148 -2.90 -11.56 12.24
N VAL A 149 -3.83 -12.23 11.57
CA VAL A 149 -4.24 -11.90 10.20
C VAL A 149 -5.42 -10.93 10.27
N VAL A 150 -5.26 -9.77 9.65
CA VAL A 150 -6.32 -8.77 9.52
C VAL A 150 -6.76 -8.73 8.06
N ALA A 151 -8.05 -8.93 7.85
CA ALA A 151 -8.68 -8.97 6.54
C ALA A 151 -9.53 -7.71 6.29
N PHE A 152 -9.44 -7.17 5.09
CA PHE A 152 -10.12 -5.96 4.65
C PHE A 152 -10.97 -6.28 3.43
N GLY A 153 -12.29 -6.30 3.63
CA GLY A 153 -13.25 -6.38 2.54
C GLY A 153 -13.46 -5.02 1.89
N MET A 154 -13.32 -4.95 0.58
CA MET A 154 -13.56 -3.77 -0.26
C MET A 154 -14.90 -3.90 -0.95
N SER A 155 -15.72 -2.85 -0.90
CA SER A 155 -17.05 -2.84 -1.53
C SER A 155 -17.51 -1.41 -1.82
N ASP A 156 -18.65 -1.30 -2.48
CA ASP A 156 -19.34 -0.03 -2.69
C ASP A 156 -19.62 0.74 -1.40
N SER A 157 -19.91 0.02 -0.32
CA SER A 157 -20.22 0.59 0.99
C SER A 157 -18.98 1.06 1.77
N GLY A 158 -17.79 0.84 1.23
CA GLY A 158 -16.51 1.18 1.85
C GLY A 158 -15.71 -0.04 2.29
N ILE A 159 -14.83 0.17 3.28
CA ILE A 159 -13.90 -0.85 3.77
C ILE A 159 -14.38 -1.44 5.10
N THR A 160 -14.60 -2.74 5.11
CA THR A 160 -14.89 -3.53 6.32
C THR A 160 -13.63 -4.23 6.82
N ILE A 161 -13.39 -4.23 8.12
CA ILE A 161 -12.22 -4.86 8.75
C ILE A 161 -12.67 -6.06 9.60
N ASN A 162 -12.03 -7.21 9.40
CA ASN A 162 -12.14 -8.38 10.27
C ASN A 162 -10.76 -8.66 10.87
N LYS A 163 -10.64 -8.44 12.19
CA LYS A 163 -9.37 -8.57 12.91
C LYS A 163 -9.07 -10.00 13.37
N ASP A 164 -10.06 -10.89 13.37
CA ASP A 164 -9.93 -12.27 13.85
C ASP A 164 -10.14 -13.27 12.71
N TYR A 165 -9.66 -12.90 11.51
CA TYR A 165 -9.81 -13.72 10.33
C TYR A 165 -8.95 -14.99 10.47
N SER A 166 -9.60 -16.16 10.44
CA SER A 166 -8.93 -17.45 10.29
C SER A 166 -9.11 -17.90 8.83
N PRO A 167 -8.03 -17.97 8.04
CA PRO A 167 -8.09 -18.37 6.63
C PRO A 167 -8.53 -19.82 6.41
#